data_AF-A0A9N9XRG7-F1
#
_entry.id   AF-A0A9N9XRG7-F1
#
_cell.length_a   1.000
_cell.length_b   1.000
_cell.length_c   1.000
_cell.angle_alpha   90.00
_cell.angle_beta   90.00
_cell.angle_gamma   90.00
#
_symmetry.space_group_name_H-M   'P 1'
#
loop_
_entity.id
_entity.type
_entity.pdbx_description
1 polymer ?
#
loop_
_entity_poly.entity_id
_entity_poly.type
_entity_poly.pdbx_seq_one_letter_code
_entity_poly.pdbx_strand_id
1 'polypeptide(L)'
;MSPYLLTTGMCTQRGKPKFSHDGYIYVFDKLSQNRLTTFYRCEQKTRCKARIHVQNGQVIKLLNGHTHDPAKFTKINGDYIRLID
;
A
#
# COMPACT_ATOMS: atom_id res chain seq x y z
N MET A 1 2.83 -6.90 20.03
CA MET A 1 3.81 -6.43 19.03
C MET A 1 3.25 -6.74 17.65
N SER A 2 2.67 -5.75 16.96
CA SER A 2 2.12 -5.94 15.61
C SER A 2 3.09 -5.32 14.59
N PRO A 3 3.74 -6.10 13.72
CA PRO A 3 4.80 -5.60 12.84
C PRO A 3 4.30 -4.74 11.65
N TYR A 4 3.00 -4.50 11.53
CA TYR A 4 2.45 -3.65 10.47
C TYR A 4 1.53 -2.63 11.08
N LEU A 5 2.04 -1.39 11.17
CA LEU A 5 1.21 -0.22 11.45
C LEU A 5 0.18 -0.14 10.35
N LEU A 6 -1.07 -0.49 10.66
CA LEU A 6 -2.22 -0.03 9.91
C LEU A 6 -2.08 1.49 9.86
N THR A 7 -1.76 2.01 8.68
CA THR A 7 -1.72 3.45 8.44
C THR A 7 -3.13 3.99 8.51
N THR A 8 -3.58 4.27 9.73
CA THR A 8 -4.76 5.05 10.03
C THR A 8 -4.56 6.42 9.37
N GLY A 9 -5.11 6.65 8.18
CA GLY A 9 -5.09 7.96 7.52
C GLY A 9 -4.60 8.02 6.06
N MET A 10 -3.96 6.97 5.52
CA MET A 10 -3.51 7.02 4.12
C MET A 10 -4.66 6.71 3.15
N CYS A 11 -5.43 7.73 2.79
CA CYS A 11 -6.34 7.68 1.66
C CYS A 11 -5.77 8.43 0.45
N THR A 12 -6.25 8.11 -0.75
CA THR A 12 -6.04 9.00 -1.91
C THR A 12 -6.80 10.30 -1.68
N GLN A 13 -6.52 11.35 -2.46
CA GLN A 13 -7.35 12.58 -2.46
C GLN A 13 -8.85 12.30 -2.69
N ARG A 14 -9.19 11.12 -3.21
CA ARG A 14 -10.57 10.65 -3.44
C ARG A 14 -11.05 9.63 -2.39
N GLY A 15 -10.41 9.56 -1.22
CA GLY A 15 -10.83 8.73 -0.10
C GLY A 15 -10.52 7.23 -0.23
N LYS A 16 -9.84 6.77 -1.29
CA LYS A 16 -9.53 5.33 -1.44
C LYS A 16 -8.38 4.91 -0.53
N PRO A 17 -8.46 3.76 0.17
CA PRO A 17 -7.42 3.35 1.09
C PRO A 17 -6.11 3.03 0.37
N LYS A 18 -5.00 3.30 1.07
CA LYS A 18 -3.65 2.89 0.69
C LYS A 18 -3.12 1.86 1.69
N PHE A 19 -2.11 1.13 1.25
CA PHE A 19 -1.41 0.15 2.06
C PHE A 19 0.09 0.35 1.88
N SER A 20 0.84 0.39 2.98
CA SER A 20 2.30 0.48 2.94
C SER A 20 2.91 -0.87 3.31
N HIS A 21 3.93 -1.29 2.57
CA HIS A 21 4.67 -2.52 2.83
C HIS A 21 6.06 -2.40 2.21
N ASP A 22 7.10 -2.72 2.99
CA ASP A 22 8.50 -2.75 2.59
C ASP A 22 8.97 -1.48 1.83
N GLY A 23 8.57 -0.30 2.31
CA GLY A 23 8.96 0.99 1.70
C GLY A 23 8.21 1.32 0.40
N TYR A 24 7.20 0.53 0.03
CA TYR A 24 6.34 0.80 -1.12
C TYR A 24 4.92 1.16 -0.66
N ILE A 25 4.27 2.03 -1.44
CA ILE A 25 2.86 2.35 -1.27
C ILE A 25 2.06 1.67 -2.37
N TYR A 26 0.97 1.05 -1.95
CA TYR A 26 -0.03 0.46 -2.81
C TYR A 26 -1.36 1.19 -2.64
N VAL A 27 -2.10 1.33 -3.74
CA VAL A 27 -3.44 1.93 -3.77
C VAL A 27 -4.49 0.85 -4.00
N PHE A 28 -5.66 1.03 -3.39
CA PHE A 28 -6.78 0.11 -3.56
C PHE A 28 -7.13 -0.08 -5.03
N ASP A 29 -7.23 -1.35 -5.44
CA ASP A 29 -7.71 -1.76 -6.76
C ASP A 29 -9.15 -2.26 -6.66
N LYS A 30 -9.35 -3.36 -5.91
CA LYS A 30 -10.65 -3.99 -5.72
C LYS A 30 -10.66 -4.96 -4.53
N LEU A 31 -11.85 -5.42 -4.16
CA LEU A 31 -12.05 -6.55 -3.24
C LEU A 31 -12.16 -7.87 -4.02
N SER A 32 -11.85 -8.98 -3.35
CA SER A 32 -12.22 -10.32 -3.80
C SER A 32 -13.75 -10.47 -3.83
N GLN A 33 -14.24 -11.50 -4.52
CA GLN A 33 -15.68 -11.77 -4.64
C GLN A 33 -16.35 -11.95 -3.27
N ASN A 34 -15.68 -12.62 -2.33
CA ASN A 34 -16.14 -12.82 -0.96
C ASN A 34 -15.81 -11.64 -0.01
N ARG A 35 -15.23 -10.55 -0.52
CA ARG A 35 -14.83 -9.35 0.24
C ARG A 35 -13.86 -9.58 1.40
N LEU A 36 -13.24 -10.75 1.50
CA LEU A 36 -12.26 -11.07 2.55
C LEU A 36 -10.85 -10.55 2.21
N THR A 37 -10.53 -10.43 0.93
CA THR A 37 -9.21 -9.98 0.48
C THR A 37 -9.32 -8.66 -0.25
N THR A 38 -8.50 -7.70 0.15
CA THR A 38 -8.31 -6.45 -0.57
C THR A 38 -7.10 -6.57 -1.48
N PHE A 39 -7.28 -6.28 -2.75
CA PHE A 39 -6.21 -6.21 -3.73
C PHE A 39 -5.76 -4.77 -3.89
N TYR A 40 -4.45 -4.56 -3.75
CA TYR A 40 -3.81 -3.28 -4.01
C TYR A 40 -2.77 -3.41 -5.12
N ARG A 41 -2.52 -2.31 -5.83
CA ARG A 41 -1.48 -2.18 -6.85
C ARG A 41 -0.51 -1.10 -6.42
N CYS A 42 0.76 -1.20 -6.84
CA CYS A 42 1.73 -0.14 -6.59
C CYS A 42 1.16 1.22 -7.00
N GLU A 43 1.40 2.27 -6.21
CA GLU A 43 0.90 3.61 -6.53
C GLU A 43 1.44 4.11 -7.88
N GLN A 44 2.67 3.73 -8.24
CA GLN A 44 3.30 4.03 -9.53
C GLN A 44 2.86 3.07 -10.64
N LYS A 45 1.59 2.64 -10.64
CA LYS A 45 1.00 1.62 -11.53
C LYS A 45 1.15 1.88 -13.04
N THR A 46 1.47 3.12 -13.43
CA THR A 46 1.80 3.47 -14.82
C THR A 46 3.10 2.81 -15.26
N ARG A 47 4.13 2.76 -14.41
CA ARG A 47 5.45 2.15 -14.68
C ARG A 47 5.75 0.88 -13.89
N CYS A 48 4.96 0.55 -12.88
CA CYS A 48 5.13 -0.62 -12.02
C CYS A 48 3.91 -1.56 -12.07
N LYS A 49 4.15 -2.87 -12.11
CA LYS A 49 3.08 -3.89 -12.14
C LYS A 49 2.96 -4.68 -10.82
N ALA A 50 3.70 -4.31 -9.79
CA ALA A 50 3.64 -4.93 -8.48
C ALA A 50 2.23 -4.84 -7.86
N ARG A 51 1.81 -5.92 -7.21
CA ARG A 51 0.53 -6.04 -6.50
C ARG A 51 0.71 -6.72 -5.16
N ILE A 52 -0.22 -6.42 -4.26
CA ILE A 52 -0.27 -7.01 -2.92
C ILE A 52 -1.71 -7.36 -2.57
N HIS A 53 -1.91 -8.52 -1.99
CA HIS A 53 -3.18 -8.98 -1.47
C HIS A 53 -3.13 -8.95 0.05
N VAL A 54 -4.12 -8.32 0.66
CA VAL A 54 -4.19 -8.11 2.11
C VAL A 54 -5.51 -8.65 2.63
N GLN A 55 -5.46 -9.39 3.74
CA GLN A 55 -6.63 -9.89 4.46
C GLN A 55 -6.45 -9.57 5.94
N ASN A 56 -7.45 -8.95 6.57
CA ASN A 56 -7.40 -8.56 7.99
C ASN A 56 -6.13 -7.79 8.39
N GLY A 57 -5.67 -6.89 7.50
CA GLY A 57 -4.45 -6.10 7.72
C GLY A 57 -3.13 -6.85 7.49
N GLN A 58 -3.17 -8.14 7.15
CA GLN A 58 -2.00 -8.96 6.90
C GLN A 58 -1.77 -9.21 5.42
N VAL A 59 -0.50 -9.21 5.01
CA VAL A 59 -0.10 -9.53 3.65
C VAL A 59 -0.20 -11.04 3.45
N ILE A 60 -1.02 -11.46 2.49
CA ILE A 60 -1.17 -12.89 2.15
C ILE A 60 -0.53 -13.24 0.80
N LYS A 61 -0.25 -12.24 -0.05
CA LYS A 61 0.39 -12.46 -1.35
C LYS A 61 1.06 -11.20 -1.87
N LEU A 62 2.28 -11.36 -2.40
CA LEU A 62 2.98 -10.39 -3.22
C LEU A 62 3.01 -10.91 -4.67
N LEU A 63 2.75 -10.05 -5.65
CA LEU A 63 2.80 -10.41 -7.07
C LEU A 63 3.63 -9.39 -7.84
N ASN A 64 4.56 -9.90 -8.65
CA ASN A 64 5.54 -9.14 -9.44
C ASN A 64 6.52 -8.32 -8.58
N GLY A 65 7.76 -8.24 -9.01
CA GLY A 65 8.74 -7.33 -8.42
C GLY A 65 8.44 -5.87 -8.75
N HIS A 66 8.96 -4.95 -7.93
CA HIS A 66 8.94 -3.53 -8.26
C HIS A 66 10.00 -3.20 -9.32
N THR A 67 9.69 -2.24 -10.18
CA THR A 67 10.57 -1.73 -11.25
C THR A 67 11.15 -0.35 -10.93
N HIS A 68 11.04 0.06 -9.67
CA HIS A 68 11.55 1.32 -9.15
C HIS A 68 11.94 1.16 -7.68
N ASP A 69 12.72 2.10 -7.20
CA ASP A 69 13.15 2.13 -5.80
C ASP A 69 11.97 2.37 -4.85
N PRO A 70 12.10 1.95 -3.58
CA PRO A 70 11.17 2.32 -2.52
C PRO A 70 11.03 3.84 -2.42
N ALA A 71 9.84 4.29 -2.02
CA ALA A 71 9.65 5.71 -1.81
C ALA A 71 10.23 6.12 -0.45
N LYS A 72 10.87 7.30 -0.41
CA LYS A 72 11.36 7.90 0.83
C LYS A 72 10.17 8.51 1.57
N PHE A 73 9.89 8.00 2.76
CA PHE A 73 8.83 8.53 3.63
C PHE A 73 9.41 8.99 4.94
N THR A 74 8.81 10.05 5.49
CA THR A 74 8.94 10.40 6.90
C THR A 74 7.63 10.09 7.60
N LYS A 75 7.72 9.59 8.83
CA LYS A 75 6.57 9.41 9.72
C LYS A 75 6.38 10.69 10.54
N ILE A 76 5.31 11.43 10.31
CA ILE A 76 4.92 12.59 11.13
C ILE A 76 3.60 12.28 11.79
N ASN A 77 3.54 12.33 13.14
CA ASN A 77 2.31 12.11 13.92
C ASN A 77 1.56 10.80 13.64
N GLY A 78 2.24 9.77 13.13
CA GLY A 78 1.61 8.48 12.78
C GLY A 78 1.31 8.32 11.28
N ASP A 79 1.34 9.40 10.52
CA ASP A 79 1.12 9.40 9.07
C ASP A 79 2.42 9.28 8.29
N TYR A 80 2.37 8.54 7.17
CA TYR A 80 3.49 8.46 6.23
C TYR A 80 3.30 9.52 5.15
N ILE A 81 4.13 10.55 5.20
CA ILE A 81 4.20 11.58 4.17
C ILE A 81 5.33 11.27 3.19
N ARG A 82 5.08 11.49 1.90
CA ARG A 82 6.13 11.42 0.88
C ARG A 82 7.07 12.61 1.03
N LEU A 83 8.36 12.35 1.05
CA LEU A 83 9.34 13.40 0.83
C LEU A 83 9.30 13.75 -0.66
N ILE A 84 9.04 15.02 -0.97
CA ILE A 84 9.16 15.59 -2.31
C ILE A 84 10.43 16.44 -2.26
N ASP A 85 11.43 16.11 -3.07
CA ASP A 85 12.62 16.95 -3.29
C ASP A 85 12.25 18.19 -4.12
#